data_AF-A0A392REV1-F1
#
_entry.id   AF-A0A392REV1-F1
#
_cell.length_a   1.000
_cell.length_b   1.000
_cell.length_c   1.000
_cell.angle_alpha   90.00
_cell.angle_beta   90.00
_cell.angle_gamma   90.00
#
_symmetry.space_group_name_H-M   'P 1'
#
loop_
_entity.id
_entity.type
_entity.pdbx_description
1 polymer ?
#
loop_
_entity_poly.entity_id
_entity_poly.type
_entity_poly.pdbx_seq_one_letter_code
_entity_poly.pdbx_strand_id
1 'polypeptide(L)'
;MEILVCGSFILYTELKTCLSLVPEVSNKDETAGGILENWPQRLDYVPPRIHKGTIEGVTSETFSKDYELWKKRISHYKKVNNQLGTTRYRNILDMNANLGGFASVL
;
A
#
# COMPACT_ATOMS: atom_id res chain seq x y z
N MET A 1 -8.08 0.87 -1.47
CA MET A 1 -6.88 0.01 -1.38
C MET A 1 -7.18 -1.01 -0.30
N GLU A 2 -7.32 -2.27 -0.69
CA GLU A 2 -7.36 -3.36 0.27
C GLU A 2 -5.93 -3.54 0.79
N ILE A 3 -5.76 -3.49 2.10
CA ILE A 3 -4.49 -3.77 2.74
C ILE A 3 -4.58 -5.20 3.25
N LEU A 4 -3.75 -6.06 2.68
CA LEU A 4 -3.58 -7.45 3.10
C LEU A 4 -2.43 -7.49 4.12
N VAL A 5 -2.73 -7.91 5.34
CA VAL A 5 -1.71 -8.12 6.37
C VAL A 5 -1.66 -9.62 6.65
N CYS A 6 -0.67 -10.31 6.05
CA CYS A 6 -0.45 -11.73 6.30
C CYS A 6 0.64 -11.91 7.37
N GLY A 7 0.30 -12.50 8.50
CA GLY A 7 1.24 -12.81 9.58
C GLY A 7 1.74 -14.25 9.55
N SER A 8 2.52 -14.66 8.53
CA SER A 8 3.43 -15.83 8.54
C SER A 8 4.01 -16.11 7.14
N PHE A 9 5.34 -16.16 7.00
CA PHE A 9 6.04 -16.29 5.71
C PHE A 9 6.55 -17.72 5.39
N ILE A 10 6.27 -18.69 6.25
CA ILE A 10 6.92 -20.02 6.19
C ILE A 10 5.97 -21.12 5.67
N LEU A 11 4.65 -20.86 5.61
CA LEU A 11 3.65 -21.80 5.09
C LEU A 11 2.58 -21.09 4.25
N TYR A 12 1.81 -21.86 3.48
CA TYR A 12 0.60 -21.35 2.83
C TYR A 12 -0.33 -20.73 3.86
N THR A 13 -0.73 -19.48 3.62
CA THR A 13 -1.67 -18.74 4.44
C THR A 13 -2.94 -18.52 3.62
N GLU A 14 -4.09 -18.94 4.15
CA GLU A 14 -5.36 -18.71 3.48
C GLU A 14 -5.62 -17.21 3.34
N LEU A 15 -5.93 -16.73 2.13
CA LEU A 15 -6.16 -15.30 1.85
C LEU A 15 -7.16 -14.66 2.81
N LYS A 16 -8.20 -15.40 3.22
CA LYS A 16 -9.22 -14.93 4.17
C LYS A 16 -8.62 -14.44 5.49
N THR A 17 -7.54 -15.05 5.96
CA THR A 17 -6.87 -14.66 7.21
C THR A 17 -6.11 -13.34 7.10
N CYS A 18 -5.78 -12.92 5.88
CA CYS A 18 -5.08 -11.66 5.62
C CYS A 18 -6.02 -10.51 5.23
N LEU A 19 -7.31 -10.78 5.04
CA LEU A 19 -8.30 -9.78 4.67
C LEU A 19 -8.62 -8.89 5.88
N SER A 20 -8.24 -7.62 5.80
CA SER A 20 -8.73 -6.61 6.73
C SER A 20 -10.15 -6.19 6.34
N LEU A 21 -11.13 -6.45 7.21
CA LEU A 21 -12.53 -6.09 6.94
C LEU A 21 -12.66 -4.58 6.68
N VAL A 22 -13.42 -4.23 5.65
CA VAL A 22 -13.77 -2.84 5.38
C VAL A 22 -14.86 -2.43 6.38
N PRO A 23 -14.76 -1.24 7.01
CA PRO A 23 -15.79 -0.78 7.94
C PRO A 23 -17.16 -0.72 7.27
N GLU A 24 -18.18 -1.24 7.95
CA GLU A 24 -19.57 -1.10 7.51
C GLU A 24 -20.01 0.37 7.59
N VAL A 25 -20.86 0.77 6.65
CA VAL A 25 -21.46 2.11 6.57
C VAL A 25 -22.97 1.98 6.58
N SER A 26 -23.64 2.87 7.32
CA SER A 26 -25.09 2.83 7.51
C SER A 26 -25.84 3.66 6.46
N ASN A 27 -25.17 4.65 5.85
CA ASN A 27 -25.72 5.53 4.82
C ASN A 27 -25.14 5.19 3.44
N LYS A 28 -25.98 5.27 2.40
CA LYS A 28 -25.56 5.12 0.99
C LYS A 28 -24.58 6.19 0.52
N ASP A 29 -24.58 7.36 1.18
CA ASP A 29 -23.68 8.46 0.85
C ASP A 29 -22.29 8.31 1.49
N GLU A 30 -22.11 7.35 2.41
CA GLU A 30 -20.84 7.10 3.06
C GLU A 30 -19.96 6.14 2.26
N THR A 31 -18.67 6.46 2.15
CA THR A 31 -17.69 5.57 1.54
C THR A 31 -17.08 4.65 2.59
N ALA A 32 -17.32 3.35 2.45
CA ALA A 32 -16.73 2.32 3.30
C ALA A 32 -15.19 2.41 3.24
N GLY A 33 -14.55 2.56 4.40
CA GLY A 33 -13.10 2.79 4.51
C GLY A 33 -12.63 4.25 4.29
N GLY A 34 -13.53 5.19 4.01
CA GLY A 34 -13.26 6.63 3.88
C GLY A 34 -12.97 7.11 2.46
N ILE A 35 -13.11 8.42 2.24
CA ILE A 35 -12.89 9.07 0.94
C ILE A 35 -11.38 9.09 0.64
N LEU A 36 -11.00 8.62 -0.54
CA LEU A 36 -9.62 8.61 -0.99
C LEU A 36 -9.28 9.90 -1.72
N GLU A 37 -8.05 10.39 -1.53
CA GLU A 37 -7.50 11.46 -2.34
C GLU A 37 -7.53 11.14 -3.84
N ASN A 38 -7.54 12.18 -4.66
CA ASN A 38 -7.44 12.04 -6.10
C ASN A 38 -6.03 11.60 -6.53
N TRP A 39 -5.95 11.05 -7.73
CA TRP A 39 -4.66 10.79 -8.35
C TRP A 39 -4.04 12.10 -8.87
N PRO A 40 -2.73 12.33 -8.71
CA PRO A 40 -1.71 11.41 -8.17
C PRO A 40 -1.47 11.47 -6.65
N GLN A 41 -2.11 12.39 -5.92
CA GLN A 41 -1.90 12.62 -4.48
C GLN A 41 -2.18 11.37 -3.63
N ARG A 42 -3.02 10.45 -4.11
CA ARG A 42 -3.26 9.16 -3.47
C ARG A 42 -2.00 8.32 -3.25
N LEU A 43 -0.93 8.52 -4.02
CA LEU A 43 0.29 7.72 -3.96
C LEU A 43 1.03 7.88 -2.63
N ASP A 44 1.08 9.09 -2.08
CA ASP A 44 1.83 9.41 -0.85
C ASP A 44 0.92 9.82 0.32
N TYR A 45 -0.37 9.97 0.08
CA TYR A 45 -1.35 10.23 1.11
C TYR A 45 -1.65 9.00 1.97
N VAL A 46 -1.64 9.16 3.30
CA VAL A 46 -1.99 8.09 4.25
C VAL A 46 -3.46 7.67 4.05
N PRO A 47 -3.75 6.39 3.73
CA PRO A 47 -5.12 5.93 3.54
C PRO A 47 -6.02 6.22 4.74
N PRO A 48 -7.29 6.61 4.54
CA PRO A 48 -8.21 6.91 5.64
C PRO A 48 -8.43 5.74 6.60
N ARG A 49 -8.32 4.48 6.12
CA ARG A 49 -8.38 3.27 6.96
C ARG A 49 -7.25 3.18 7.99
N ILE A 50 -6.06 3.68 7.64
CA ILE A 50 -4.90 3.76 8.54
C ILE A 50 -5.14 4.89 9.55
N HIS A 51 -5.62 6.06 9.09
CA HIS A 51 -5.98 7.17 9.99
C HIS A 51 -7.04 6.78 11.03
N LYS A 52 -8.03 5.97 10.62
CA LYS A 52 -9.08 5.45 11.51
C LYS A 52 -8.61 4.31 12.43
N GLY A 53 -7.37 3.83 12.29
CA GLY A 53 -6.83 2.76 13.13
C GLY A 53 -7.51 1.40 12.93
N THR A 54 -8.16 1.18 11.78
CA THR A 54 -8.91 -0.06 11.50
C THR A 54 -8.03 -1.25 11.12
N ILE A 55 -6.72 -1.02 10.97
CA ILE A 55 -5.74 -2.02 10.56
C ILE A 55 -4.77 -2.18 11.72
N GLU A 56 -4.82 -3.33 12.38
CA GLU A 56 -3.94 -3.64 13.50
C GLU A 56 -2.47 -3.64 13.05
N GLY A 57 -1.61 -3.04 13.87
CA GLY A 57 -0.16 -2.97 13.59
C GLY A 57 0.27 -1.97 12.52
N VAL A 58 -0.66 -1.23 11.90
CA VAL A 58 -0.35 -0.22 10.87
C VAL A 58 -0.82 1.16 11.31
N THR A 59 0.11 2.11 11.38
CA THR A 59 -0.16 3.51 11.73
C THR A 59 0.22 4.45 10.58
N SER A 60 -0.22 5.71 10.67
CA SER A 60 0.19 6.75 9.71
C SER A 60 1.71 6.91 9.67
N GLU A 61 2.37 6.77 10.83
CA GLU A 61 3.82 6.86 10.92
C GLU A 61 4.52 5.68 10.21
N THR A 62 4.03 4.44 10.40
CA THR A 62 4.61 3.28 9.72
C THR A 62 4.44 3.38 8.20
N PHE A 63 3.30 3.90 7.73
CA PHE A 63 3.06 4.15 6.30
C PHE A 63 4.04 5.20 5.75
N SER A 64 4.16 6.36 6.40
CA SER A 64 5.06 7.42 5.95
C SER A 64 6.52 6.98 5.94
N LYS A 65 6.94 6.17 6.93
CA LYS A 65 8.28 5.56 6.96
C LYS A 65 8.51 4.58 5.82
N ASP A 66 7.54 3.74 5.48
CA ASP A 66 7.61 2.81 4.35
C ASP A 66 7.73 3.56 3.01
N TYR A 67 6.89 4.58 2.80
CA TYR A 67 6.95 5.45 1.61
C TYR A 67 8.34 6.09 1.43
N GLU A 68 8.89 6.72 2.48
CA GLU A 68 10.21 7.35 2.42
C GLU A 68 11.35 6.34 2.23
N LEU A 69 11.22 5.14 2.81
CA LEU A 69 12.16 4.04 2.58
C LEU A 69 12.15 3.60 1.11
N TRP A 70 10.96 3.41 0.52
CA TRP A 70 10.84 2.99 -0.87
C TRP A 70 11.29 4.07 -1.86
N LYS A 71 11.08 5.36 -1.58
CA LYS A 71 11.71 6.45 -2.36
C LYS A 71 13.22 6.31 -2.45
N LYS A 72 13.88 6.04 -1.33
CA LYS A 72 15.33 5.83 -1.28
C LYS A 72 15.74 4.58 -2.07
N ARG A 73 14.98 3.48 -1.95
CA ARG A 73 15.24 2.23 -2.69
C ARG A 73 15.08 2.40 -4.21
N ILE A 74 13.97 2.99 -4.67
CA ILE A 74 13.75 3.25 -6.10
C ILE A 74 14.84 4.17 -6.67
N SER A 75 15.25 5.20 -5.93
CA SER A 75 16.37 6.05 -6.35
C SER A 75 17.66 5.24 -6.55
N HIS A 76 17.95 4.27 -5.67
CA HIS A 76 19.07 3.36 -5.87
C HIS A 76 18.87 2.41 -7.06
N TYR A 77 17.70 1.79 -7.20
CA TYR A 77 17.43 0.87 -8.31
C TYR A 77 17.50 1.55 -9.68
N LYS A 78 17.04 2.80 -9.79
CA LYS A 78 17.16 3.61 -11.02
C LYS A 78 18.61 3.89 -11.42
N LYS A 79 19.59 3.81 -10.49
CA LYS A 79 21.03 3.90 -10.83
C LYS A 79 21.56 2.63 -11.48
N VAL A 80 21.04 1.46 -11.08
CA VAL A 80 21.44 0.15 -11.63
C VAL A 80 20.70 -0.12 -12.94
N ASN A 81 19.41 0.22 -12.99
CA ASN A 81 18.57 0.09 -14.17
C ASN A 81 17.80 1.40 -14.41
N ASN A 82 18.36 2.27 -15.24
CA ASN A 82 17.79 3.57 -15.58
C ASN A 82 16.49 3.49 -16.41
N GLN A 83 16.09 2.30 -16.85
CA GLN A 83 14.84 2.08 -17.58
C GLN A 83 13.65 1.87 -16.61
N LEU A 84 13.88 1.71 -15.31
CA LEU A 84 12.80 1.65 -14.31
C LEU A 84 12.03 2.99 -14.24
N GLY A 85 10.70 2.93 -14.28
CA GLY A 85 9.84 4.12 -14.37
C GLY A 85 9.71 4.70 -15.79
N THR A 86 10.29 4.03 -16.81
CA THR A 86 10.06 4.36 -18.23
C THR A 86 9.04 3.41 -18.85
N THR A 87 8.72 3.58 -20.14
CA THR A 87 7.82 2.68 -20.87
C THR A 87 8.38 1.29 -21.12
N ARG A 88 9.66 1.02 -20.81
CA ARG A 88 10.30 -0.28 -21.04
C ARG A 88 9.71 -1.39 -20.17
N TYR A 89 9.42 -1.10 -18.91
CA TYR A 89 8.84 -2.04 -17.96
C TYR A 89 7.50 -1.47 -17.46
N ARG A 90 6.40 -2.09 -17.86
CA ARG A 90 5.04 -1.65 -17.47
C ARG A 90 4.29 -2.65 -16.59
N ASN A 91 4.75 -3.90 -16.53
CA ASN A 91 4.11 -4.98 -15.79
C ASN A 91 5.10 -5.55 -14.77
N ILE A 92 5.29 -4.84 -13.65
CA ILE A 92 6.13 -5.28 -12.53
C ILE A 92 5.22 -5.71 -11.39
N LEU A 93 5.41 -6.94 -10.91
CA LEU A 93 4.67 -7.50 -9.77
C LEU A 93 5.59 -7.53 -8.56
N ASP A 94 5.21 -6.84 -7.49
CA ASP A 94 5.83 -6.98 -6.18
C ASP A 94 5.09 -8.04 -5.36
N MET A 95 5.68 -9.23 -5.27
CA MET A 95 5.10 -10.37 -4.54
C MET A 95 5.21 -10.23 -3.01
N ASN A 96 5.90 -9.20 -2.50
CA ASN A 96 6.05 -8.94 -1.07
C ASN A 96 5.79 -7.47 -0.74
N ALA A 97 4.70 -6.93 -1.31
CA ALA A 97 4.43 -5.49 -1.35
C ALA A 97 4.17 -4.85 0.02
N ASN A 98 3.82 -5.62 1.06
CA ASN A 98 3.44 -5.11 2.38
C ASN A 98 2.42 -3.95 2.30
N LEU A 99 2.84 -2.71 2.57
CA LEU A 99 1.99 -1.50 2.48
C LEU A 99 1.87 -0.91 1.06
N GLY A 100 2.49 -1.54 0.07
CA GLY A 100 2.49 -1.12 -1.33
C GLY A 100 3.50 -0.01 -1.65
N GLY A 101 4.49 0.24 -0.79
CA GLY A 101 5.42 1.34 -0.95
C GLY A 101 6.25 1.29 -2.24
N PHE A 102 6.58 0.11 -2.77
CA PHE A 102 7.22 0.01 -4.09
C PHE A 102 6.33 0.59 -5.20
N ALA A 103 5.06 0.18 -5.23
CA ALA A 103 4.10 0.61 -6.24
C ALA A 103 3.75 2.10 -6.10
N SER A 104 3.90 2.69 -4.91
CA SER A 104 3.57 4.10 -4.71
C SER A 104 4.62 5.08 -5.26
N VAL A 105 5.85 4.61 -5.52
CA VAL A 105 6.98 5.50 -5.87
C VAL A 105 7.71 5.13 -7.18
N LEU A 106 7.32 4.04 -7.84
CA LEU A 106 7.96 3.54 -9.06
C LEU A 106 7.62 4.41 -10.29
#